data_AF-A0A7L4PVU1-F1
#
_entry.id   AF-A0A7L4PVU1-F1
#
_cell.length_a   1.000
_cell.length_b   1.000
_cell.length_c   1.000
_cell.angle_alpha   90.00
_cell.angle_beta   90.00
_cell.angle_gamma   90.00
#
_symmetry.space_group_name_H-M   'P 1'
#
loop_
_entity.id
_entity.type
_entity.pdbx_description
1 polymer ?
#
loop_
_entity_poly.entity_id
_entity_poly.type
_entity_poly.pdbx_seq_one_letter_code
_entity_poly.pdbx_strand_id
1 'polypeptide(L)'
;MAKKIERTQKLFLKALKEKFAEDPQSTNTVFNRIGLKQSPRKMEFVKAGNAAAMARGVSMYDPVRCHIGGIPLGQRQLMTYEVSGTGVFVEGDDLHFVNNAAMQQMWDDIRRTIIVNMDLAHQTLQKRLGKEVTPETINEFLHVLNHAMPGAAVVQEHMVETHPSLVDDCYVKVFTGDDEMADDLEPQFVIPIDKLFPAKQAAQLKAAVGKAMWQAIHIPTIVSRTCDGGTTSRWSAMQLGMSFIGAYHMCAGEAATADLAFAAKHAGVIQMAEILPARRARGPNEPGGIKFGHFADMVQTDR
;
A
#
# COMPACT_ATOMS: atom_id res chain seq x y z
N MET A 1 29.41 7.69 18.33
CA MET A 1 29.66 7.66 16.87
C MET A 1 30.60 6.52 16.46
N ALA A 2 31.80 6.41 17.04
CA ALA A 2 32.79 5.37 16.71
C ALA A 2 32.28 3.92 16.80
N LYS A 3 31.57 3.53 17.88
CA LYS A 3 30.96 2.18 18.01
C LYS A 3 29.92 1.86 16.92
N LYS A 4 29.18 2.87 16.42
CA LYS A 4 28.18 2.70 15.35
C LYS A 4 28.88 2.47 14.00
N ILE A 5 29.98 3.19 13.75
CA ILE A 5 30.85 3.02 12.58
C ILE A 5 31.48 1.62 12.58
N GLU A 6 32.03 1.19 13.71
CA GLU A 6 32.66 -0.14 13.85
C GLU A 6 31.64 -1.29 13.63
N ARG A 7 30.41 -1.15 14.14
CA ARG A 7 29.33 -2.13 13.91
C ARG A 7 28.91 -2.16 12.45
N THR A 8 28.68 -1.02 11.80
CA THR A 8 28.33 -0.96 10.38
C THR A 8 29.46 -1.50 9.49
N GLN A 9 30.72 -1.22 9.83
CA GLN A 9 31.89 -1.81 9.18
C GLN A 9 31.88 -3.34 9.22
N LYS A 10 31.53 -3.93 10.36
CA LYS A 10 31.42 -5.40 10.48
C LYS A 10 30.26 -6.00 9.66
N LEU A 11 29.16 -5.26 9.49
CA LEU A 11 27.96 -5.78 8.82
C LEU A 11 28.14 -5.92 7.31
N PHE A 12 28.67 -4.90 6.61
CA PHE A 12 28.88 -5.03 5.16
C PHE A 12 30.04 -5.99 4.83
N LEU A 13 31.03 -6.13 5.72
CA LEU A 13 32.14 -7.08 5.53
C LEU A 13 31.63 -8.53 5.48
N LYS A 14 30.59 -8.87 6.25
CA LYS A 14 29.93 -10.17 6.17
C LYS A 14 29.32 -10.38 4.78
N ALA A 15 28.59 -9.39 4.28
CA ALA A 15 28.01 -9.45 2.94
C ALA A 15 29.06 -9.58 1.83
N LEU A 16 30.19 -8.87 1.94
CA LEU A 16 31.27 -8.96 0.96
C LEU A 16 31.91 -10.35 0.93
N LYS A 17 32.14 -10.96 2.09
CA LYS A 17 32.71 -12.32 2.20
C LYS A 17 31.79 -13.42 1.68
N GLU A 18 30.48 -13.22 1.74
CA GLU A 18 29.51 -14.13 1.12
C GLU A 18 29.48 -13.98 -0.41
N LYS A 19 29.62 -12.73 -0.88
CA LYS A 19 29.55 -12.40 -2.30
C LYS A 19 30.80 -12.79 -3.07
N PHE A 20 31.98 -12.62 -2.49
CA PHE A 20 33.26 -12.79 -3.17
C PHE A 20 34.11 -13.84 -2.46
N ALA A 21 34.86 -14.62 -3.22
CA ALA A 21 35.80 -15.59 -2.65
C ALA A 21 37.07 -14.90 -2.11
N GLU A 22 37.42 -13.75 -2.69
CA GLU A 22 38.57 -12.95 -2.29
C GLU A 22 38.34 -12.18 -0.99
N ASP A 23 39.44 -11.79 -0.34
CA ASP A 23 39.37 -10.87 0.79
C ASP A 23 38.75 -9.52 0.35
N PRO A 24 37.87 -8.89 1.14
CA PRO A 24 37.26 -7.60 0.80
C PRO A 24 38.26 -6.45 0.54
N GLN A 25 39.52 -6.57 0.97
CA GLN A 25 40.58 -5.61 0.68
C GLN A 25 41.34 -5.92 -0.62
N SER A 26 41.06 -7.05 -1.26
CA SER A 26 41.72 -7.43 -2.51
C SER A 26 41.43 -6.41 -3.62
N THR A 27 42.47 -6.03 -4.34
CA THR A 27 42.39 -5.13 -5.49
C THR A 27 42.39 -5.87 -6.83
N ASN A 28 42.51 -7.20 -6.81
CA ASN A 28 42.56 -8.05 -8.00
C ASN A 28 41.60 -9.25 -7.86
N THR A 29 41.05 -9.69 -8.98
CA THR A 29 40.19 -10.88 -9.09
C THR A 29 40.33 -11.50 -10.49
N VAL A 30 39.85 -12.73 -10.67
CA VAL A 30 39.85 -13.42 -11.95
C VAL A 30 38.44 -13.43 -12.54
N PHE A 31 38.29 -12.92 -13.77
CA PHE A 31 37.04 -13.00 -14.51
C PHE A 31 36.94 -14.34 -15.25
N ASN A 32 36.19 -15.28 -14.66
CA ASN A 32 36.01 -16.62 -15.23
C ASN A 32 35.18 -16.65 -16.53
N ARG A 33 34.40 -15.60 -16.81
CA ARG A 33 33.59 -15.45 -18.03
C ARG A 33 32.69 -16.65 -18.36
N ILE A 34 32.17 -17.31 -17.32
CA ILE A 34 31.31 -18.52 -17.43
C ILE A 34 29.94 -18.18 -18.05
N GLY A 35 29.59 -16.89 -18.12
CA GLY A 35 28.34 -16.42 -18.68
C GLY A 35 27.16 -16.74 -17.75
N LEU A 36 25.98 -16.93 -18.31
CA LEU A 36 24.73 -17.13 -17.56
C LEU A 36 24.71 -18.39 -16.70
N LYS A 37 25.50 -19.42 -17.06
CA LYS A 37 25.51 -20.73 -16.40
C LYS A 37 25.92 -20.68 -14.93
N GLN A 38 26.55 -19.58 -14.49
CA GLN A 38 26.89 -19.37 -13.09
C GLN A 38 25.67 -19.01 -12.21
N SER A 39 24.54 -18.60 -12.82
CA SER A 39 23.33 -18.17 -12.10
C SER A 39 22.20 -19.17 -12.34
N PRO A 40 21.72 -19.86 -11.28
CA PRO A 40 20.52 -20.67 -11.34
C PRO A 40 19.31 -19.88 -11.85
N ARG A 41 19.13 -18.62 -11.40
CA ARG A 41 18.00 -17.78 -11.84
C ARG A 41 18.05 -17.45 -13.34
N LYS A 42 19.22 -17.14 -13.90
CA LYS A 42 19.35 -16.91 -15.34
C LYS A 42 19.04 -18.16 -16.14
N MET A 43 19.45 -19.34 -15.65
CA MET A 43 19.16 -20.60 -16.34
C MET A 43 17.67 -20.95 -16.30
N GLU A 44 16.98 -20.63 -15.22
CA GLU A 44 15.51 -20.70 -15.15
C GLU A 44 14.86 -19.78 -16.19
N PHE A 45 15.32 -18.53 -16.31
CA PHE A 45 14.77 -17.58 -17.29
C PHE A 45 14.98 -18.04 -18.74
N VAL A 46 16.13 -18.64 -19.06
CA VAL A 46 16.36 -19.25 -20.39
C VAL A 46 15.35 -20.37 -20.65
N LYS A 47 15.11 -21.26 -19.67
CA LYS A 47 14.14 -22.34 -19.80
C LYS A 47 12.71 -21.80 -20.01
N ALA A 48 12.29 -20.84 -19.19
CA ALA A 48 10.98 -20.21 -19.30
C ALA A 48 10.81 -19.46 -20.63
N GLY A 49 11.85 -18.73 -21.05
CA GLY A 49 11.88 -18.00 -22.33
C GLY A 49 11.69 -18.91 -23.52
N ASN A 50 12.40 -20.05 -23.56
CA ASN A 50 12.24 -21.05 -24.61
C ASN A 50 10.83 -21.65 -24.64
N ALA A 51 10.29 -22.03 -23.47
CA ALA A 51 8.94 -22.58 -23.38
C ALA A 51 7.88 -21.59 -23.88
N ALA A 52 7.96 -20.34 -23.46
CA ALA A 52 7.04 -19.29 -23.89
C ALA A 52 7.18 -18.95 -25.37
N ALA A 53 8.41 -18.92 -25.92
CA ALA A 53 8.63 -18.70 -27.34
C ALA A 53 7.98 -19.79 -28.20
N MET A 54 8.12 -21.07 -27.79
CA MET A 54 7.45 -22.20 -28.44
C MET A 54 5.93 -22.11 -28.33
N ALA A 55 5.41 -21.82 -27.13
CA ALA A 55 3.97 -21.78 -26.87
C ALA A 55 3.26 -20.66 -27.67
N ARG A 56 3.90 -19.50 -27.82
CA ARG A 56 3.30 -18.33 -28.48
C ARG A 56 3.71 -18.16 -29.96
N GLY A 57 4.63 -18.97 -30.46
CA GLY A 57 5.13 -18.89 -31.84
C GLY A 57 5.95 -17.63 -32.17
N VAL A 58 6.46 -16.91 -31.17
CA VAL A 58 7.24 -15.66 -31.35
C VAL A 58 8.43 -15.64 -30.39
N SER A 59 9.62 -15.30 -30.88
CA SER A 59 10.87 -15.20 -30.10
C SER A 59 10.68 -14.45 -28.78
N MET A 60 11.31 -14.93 -27.70
CA MET A 60 11.23 -14.33 -26.36
C MET A 60 12.64 -14.13 -25.77
N TYR A 61 12.83 -14.34 -24.45
CA TYR A 61 14.07 -14.11 -23.73
C TYR A 61 15.19 -15.00 -24.28
N ASP A 62 16.08 -14.40 -25.08
CA ASP A 62 17.26 -15.05 -25.69
C ASP A 62 18.52 -14.20 -25.40
N PRO A 63 19.05 -14.28 -24.17
CA PRO A 63 20.15 -13.44 -23.74
C PRO A 63 21.49 -13.82 -24.38
N VAL A 64 21.60 -15.02 -24.97
CA VAL A 64 22.84 -15.46 -25.62
C VAL A 64 22.97 -14.81 -26.98
N ARG A 65 21.88 -14.75 -27.77
CA ARG A 65 21.89 -14.13 -29.08
C ARG A 65 21.73 -12.60 -29.03
N CYS A 66 20.83 -12.10 -28.19
CA CYS A 66 20.38 -10.71 -28.28
C CYS A 66 21.25 -9.74 -27.47
N HIS A 67 21.90 -10.19 -26.39
CA HIS A 67 22.70 -9.29 -25.56
C HIS A 67 23.99 -8.89 -26.29
N ILE A 68 24.13 -7.60 -26.62
CA ILE A 68 25.28 -7.02 -27.36
C ILE A 68 25.68 -7.91 -28.56
N GLY A 69 24.68 -8.35 -29.34
CA GLY A 69 24.91 -9.13 -30.56
C GLY A 69 25.63 -10.47 -30.36
N GLY A 70 25.52 -11.12 -29.20
CA GLY A 70 26.09 -12.44 -28.95
C GLY A 70 26.97 -12.56 -27.71
N ILE A 71 27.12 -11.49 -26.92
CA ILE A 71 27.95 -11.46 -25.72
C ILE A 71 27.04 -11.59 -24.50
N PRO A 72 26.83 -12.79 -23.93
CA PRO A 72 25.91 -12.95 -22.81
C PRO A 72 26.42 -12.28 -21.53
N LEU A 73 25.48 -11.97 -20.63
CA LEU A 73 25.79 -11.56 -19.24
C LEU A 73 26.61 -12.64 -18.52
N GLY A 74 27.28 -12.24 -17.43
CA GLY A 74 28.12 -13.15 -16.63
C GLY A 74 29.58 -13.22 -17.08
N GLN A 75 30.07 -12.20 -17.77
CA GLN A 75 31.51 -12.02 -18.02
C GLN A 75 32.29 -11.80 -16.71
N ARG A 76 31.62 -11.20 -15.73
CA ARG A 76 32.01 -11.11 -14.32
C ARG A 76 31.08 -11.94 -13.44
N GLN A 77 31.42 -12.07 -12.16
CA GLN A 77 30.55 -12.70 -11.18
C GLN A 77 29.17 -12.03 -11.14
N LEU A 78 28.13 -12.83 -11.25
CA LEU A 78 26.75 -12.44 -10.96
C LEU A 78 26.52 -12.62 -9.46
N MET A 79 26.41 -11.50 -8.75
CA MET A 79 26.46 -11.48 -7.28
C MET A 79 25.07 -11.66 -6.67
N THR A 80 25.04 -12.20 -5.47
CA THR A 80 23.89 -12.12 -4.57
C THR A 80 23.91 -10.81 -3.78
N TYR A 81 22.77 -10.46 -3.20
CA TYR A 81 22.58 -9.27 -2.37
C TYR A 81 21.95 -9.68 -1.06
N GLU A 82 22.59 -9.27 0.04
CA GLU A 82 21.93 -9.30 1.34
C GLU A 82 20.84 -8.24 1.35
N VAL A 83 19.60 -8.60 1.70
CA VAL A 83 18.63 -7.61 2.13
C VAL A 83 19.11 -7.08 3.49
N SER A 84 19.56 -5.83 3.51
CA SER A 84 20.31 -5.25 4.64
C SER A 84 19.72 -5.58 6.01
N GLY A 85 20.52 -6.19 6.89
CA GLY A 85 20.14 -6.48 8.27
C GLY A 85 19.35 -7.78 8.48
N THR A 86 19.05 -8.52 7.41
CA THR A 86 18.26 -9.76 7.50
C THR A 86 19.10 -11.03 7.47
N GLY A 87 20.33 -10.98 6.95
CA GLY A 87 21.12 -12.16 6.64
C GLY A 87 20.61 -12.99 5.45
N VAL A 88 19.58 -12.53 4.74
CA VAL A 88 18.99 -13.21 3.57
C VAL A 88 19.66 -12.70 2.31
N PHE A 89 20.27 -13.63 1.56
CA PHE A 89 20.94 -13.34 0.28
C PHE A 89 20.09 -13.86 -0.88
N VAL A 90 19.90 -13.00 -1.89
CA VAL A 90 19.15 -13.33 -3.12
C VAL A 90 19.89 -12.85 -4.35
N GLU A 91 19.64 -13.43 -5.52
CA GLU A 91 20.11 -12.85 -6.77
C GLU A 91 19.38 -11.52 -7.04
N GLY A 92 20.05 -10.56 -7.70
CA GLY A 92 19.46 -9.24 -7.96
C GLY A 92 18.17 -9.29 -8.79
N ASP A 93 17.98 -10.34 -9.58
CA ASP A 93 16.75 -10.61 -10.33
C ASP A 93 15.51 -10.76 -9.44
N ASP A 94 15.67 -11.27 -8.21
CA ASP A 94 14.59 -11.49 -7.24
C ASP A 94 14.20 -10.18 -6.53
N LEU A 95 15.01 -9.13 -6.70
CA LEU A 95 14.76 -7.77 -6.23
C LEU A 95 14.21 -6.85 -7.33
N HIS A 96 13.99 -7.38 -8.55
CA HIS A 96 13.24 -6.66 -9.55
C HIS A 96 11.74 -6.70 -9.18
N PHE A 97 11.06 -5.55 -9.10
CA PHE A 97 9.68 -5.47 -8.58
C PHE A 97 8.68 -6.39 -9.31
N VAL A 98 8.87 -6.65 -10.61
CA VAL A 98 8.03 -7.59 -11.38
C VAL A 98 8.13 -9.02 -10.84
N ASN A 99 9.29 -9.42 -10.31
CA ASN A 99 9.54 -10.76 -9.76
C ASN A 99 9.29 -10.82 -8.24
N ASN A 100 8.86 -9.72 -7.63
CA ASN A 100 8.74 -9.60 -6.19
C ASN A 100 7.33 -9.14 -5.79
N ALA A 101 6.51 -10.08 -5.34
CA ALA A 101 5.13 -9.81 -4.93
C ALA A 101 5.05 -8.85 -3.72
N ALA A 102 6.03 -8.86 -2.81
CA ALA A 102 6.04 -7.94 -1.67
C ALA A 102 6.28 -6.49 -2.11
N MET A 103 7.16 -6.26 -3.09
CA MET A 103 7.37 -4.92 -3.67
C MET A 103 6.12 -4.40 -4.39
N GLN A 104 5.40 -5.28 -5.10
CA GLN A 104 4.14 -4.92 -5.74
C GLN A 104 3.06 -4.60 -4.70
N GLN A 105 2.89 -5.46 -3.69
CA GLN A 105 1.87 -5.29 -2.67
C GLN A 105 2.14 -4.05 -1.80
N MET A 106 3.40 -3.73 -1.48
CA MET A 106 3.74 -2.49 -0.78
C MET A 106 3.22 -1.26 -1.54
N TRP A 107 3.35 -1.26 -2.87
CA TRP A 107 2.81 -0.18 -3.68
C TRP A 107 1.28 -0.21 -3.71
N ASP A 108 0.68 -1.38 -3.92
CA ASP A 108 -0.77 -1.53 -3.97
C ASP A 108 -1.43 -1.09 -2.65
N ASP A 109 -0.86 -1.44 -1.49
CA ASP A 109 -1.34 -1.02 -0.17
C ASP A 109 -1.28 0.50 0.02
N ILE A 110 -0.25 1.18 -0.48
CA ILE A 110 -0.22 2.65 -0.46
C ILE A 110 -1.27 3.22 -1.42
N ARG A 111 -1.31 2.75 -2.66
CA ARG A 111 -2.19 3.28 -3.71
C ARG A 111 -3.67 3.13 -3.35
N ARG A 112 -4.04 1.98 -2.78
CA ARG A 112 -5.43 1.63 -2.42
C ARG A 112 -5.90 2.26 -1.10
N THR A 113 -5.05 3.03 -0.42
CA THR A 113 -5.38 3.67 0.86
C THR A 113 -5.80 5.13 0.70
N ILE A 114 -6.81 5.54 1.47
CA ILE A 114 -7.21 6.94 1.66
C ILE A 114 -7.60 7.18 3.12
N ILE A 115 -7.44 8.41 3.60
CA ILE A 115 -7.92 8.80 4.94
C ILE A 115 -9.05 9.82 4.78
N VAL A 116 -10.16 9.63 5.50
CA VAL A 116 -11.36 10.49 5.40
C VAL A 116 -11.87 10.89 6.78
N ASN A 117 -11.92 12.19 7.06
CA ASN A 117 -12.50 12.76 8.28
C ASN A 117 -14.02 12.51 8.33
N MET A 118 -14.53 12.20 9.52
CA MET A 118 -15.95 11.95 9.76
C MET A 118 -16.70 13.17 10.32
N ASP A 119 -15.99 14.16 10.88
CA ASP A 119 -16.61 15.24 11.64
C ASP A 119 -17.56 16.08 10.78
N LEU A 120 -17.19 16.37 9.53
CA LEU A 120 -18.07 17.08 8.60
C LEU A 120 -19.33 16.29 8.27
N ALA A 121 -19.21 14.97 8.09
CA ALA A 121 -20.35 14.10 7.84
C ALA A 121 -21.27 14.03 9.06
N HIS A 122 -20.71 13.87 10.27
CA HIS A 122 -21.45 13.93 11.54
C HIS A 122 -22.18 15.26 11.71
N GLN A 123 -21.53 16.38 11.39
CA GLN A 123 -22.18 17.69 11.43
C GLN A 123 -23.32 17.82 10.42
N THR A 124 -23.19 17.24 9.22
CA THR A 124 -24.29 17.20 8.24
C THR A 124 -25.49 16.44 8.81
N LEU A 125 -25.27 15.26 9.40
CA LEU A 125 -26.32 14.46 10.04
C LEU A 125 -27.02 15.24 11.15
N GLN A 126 -26.25 15.85 12.06
CA GLN A 126 -26.79 16.58 13.21
C GLN A 126 -27.51 17.87 12.80
N LYS A 127 -26.90 18.69 11.94
CA LYS A 127 -27.41 20.03 11.62
C LYS A 127 -28.49 20.04 10.55
N ARG A 128 -28.36 19.19 9.51
CA ARG A 128 -29.31 19.19 8.39
C ARG A 128 -30.43 18.17 8.55
N LEU A 129 -30.18 17.06 9.23
CA LEU A 129 -31.14 15.97 9.35
C LEU A 129 -31.66 15.77 10.79
N GLY A 130 -31.11 16.49 11.76
CA GLY A 130 -31.50 16.36 13.17
C GLY A 130 -31.22 14.97 13.75
N LYS A 131 -30.27 14.23 13.16
CA LYS A 131 -29.90 12.88 13.60
C LYS A 131 -28.83 12.96 14.68
N GLU A 132 -28.99 12.15 15.71
CA GLU A 132 -27.96 11.99 16.74
C GLU A 132 -26.82 11.12 16.21
N VAL A 133 -25.61 11.40 16.69
CA VAL A 133 -24.40 10.63 16.37
C VAL A 133 -23.78 10.22 17.70
N THR A 134 -23.79 8.92 17.97
CA THR A 134 -23.27 8.30 19.20
C THR A 134 -22.28 7.18 18.85
N PRO A 135 -21.51 6.66 19.81
CA PRO A 135 -20.70 5.47 19.57
C PRO A 135 -21.51 4.29 19.01
N GLU A 136 -22.75 4.07 19.46
CA GLU A 136 -23.60 3.00 18.91
C GLU A 136 -23.93 3.23 17.43
N THR A 137 -24.30 4.46 17.03
CA THR A 137 -24.62 4.73 15.62
C THR A 137 -23.37 4.69 14.73
N ILE A 138 -22.20 5.02 15.29
CA ILE A 138 -20.92 4.90 14.60
C ILE A 138 -20.55 3.42 14.42
N ASN A 139 -20.73 2.57 15.43
CA ASN A 139 -20.52 1.13 15.31
C ASN A 139 -21.41 0.50 14.23
N GLU A 140 -22.71 0.83 14.22
CA GLU A 140 -23.63 0.38 13.16
C GLU A 140 -23.18 0.87 11.78
N PHE A 141 -22.79 2.14 11.66
CA PHE A 141 -22.24 2.68 10.42
C PHE A 141 -20.98 1.92 9.96
N LEU A 142 -20.05 1.61 10.87
CA LEU A 142 -18.81 0.89 10.54
C LEU A 142 -19.07 -0.56 10.15
N HIS A 143 -20.11 -1.19 10.72
CA HIS A 143 -20.60 -2.50 10.31
C HIS A 143 -21.12 -2.46 8.86
N VAL A 144 -22.07 -1.56 8.57
CA VAL A 144 -22.61 -1.35 7.22
C VAL A 144 -21.52 -0.99 6.22
N LEU A 145 -20.56 -0.14 6.62
CA LEU A 145 -19.47 0.30 5.77
C LEU A 145 -18.51 -0.83 5.41
N ASN A 146 -18.17 -1.72 6.34
CA ASN A 146 -17.29 -2.85 6.04
C ASN A 146 -17.98 -3.91 5.16
N HIS A 147 -19.31 -3.97 5.14
CA HIS A 147 -20.06 -4.72 4.12
C HIS A 147 -20.06 -4.00 2.76
N ALA A 148 -20.31 -2.69 2.73
CA ALA A 148 -20.43 -1.95 1.48
C ALA A 148 -19.09 -1.68 0.78
N MET A 149 -18.00 -1.40 1.53
CA MET A 149 -16.70 -0.97 1.00
C MET A 149 -16.09 -1.96 -0.02
N PRO A 150 -16.16 -3.28 0.18
CA PRO A 150 -15.70 -4.27 -0.81
C PRO A 150 -16.54 -4.32 -2.10
N GLY A 151 -17.72 -3.69 -2.14
CA GLY A 151 -18.59 -3.61 -3.30
C GLY A 151 -19.90 -4.40 -3.19
N ALA A 152 -20.51 -4.42 -2.00
CA ALA A 152 -21.80 -5.04 -1.73
C ALA A 152 -22.91 -3.98 -1.53
N ALA A 153 -24.16 -4.37 -1.76
CA ALA A 153 -25.30 -3.46 -1.77
C ALA A 153 -25.94 -3.30 -0.38
N VAL A 154 -26.49 -2.10 -0.13
CA VAL A 154 -27.14 -1.76 1.17
C VAL A 154 -28.51 -1.07 1.03
N VAL A 155 -28.98 -0.82 -0.20
CA VAL A 155 -30.24 -0.08 -0.44
C VAL A 155 -31.08 -0.69 -1.55
N GLN A 156 -30.51 -0.82 -2.75
CA GLN A 156 -31.28 -1.21 -3.93
C GLN A 156 -31.49 -2.72 -4.01
N GLU A 157 -32.67 -3.13 -4.50
CA GLU A 157 -32.98 -4.52 -4.86
C GLU A 157 -32.25 -4.92 -6.16
N HIS A 158 -32.02 -6.23 -6.35
CA HIS A 158 -31.48 -6.85 -7.56
C HIS A 158 -30.09 -6.29 -7.97
N MET A 159 -29.24 -6.05 -6.98
CA MET A 159 -27.84 -5.66 -7.21
C MET A 159 -26.95 -6.87 -7.50
N VAL A 160 -25.91 -6.63 -8.29
CA VAL A 160 -24.78 -7.56 -8.43
C VAL A 160 -23.65 -7.06 -7.56
N GLU A 161 -22.89 -7.99 -6.98
CA GLU A 161 -21.89 -7.69 -5.94
C GLU A 161 -20.55 -8.31 -6.30
N THR A 162 -19.47 -7.80 -5.70
CA THR A 162 -18.14 -8.40 -5.81
C THR A 162 -18.10 -9.73 -5.04
N HIS A 163 -17.32 -10.69 -5.53
CA HIS A 163 -17.13 -11.95 -4.80
C HIS A 163 -16.22 -11.69 -3.59
N PRO A 164 -16.64 -11.98 -2.33
CA PRO A 164 -15.88 -11.59 -1.14
C PRO A 164 -14.43 -12.11 -1.10
N SER A 165 -14.17 -13.30 -1.64
CA SER A 165 -12.80 -13.87 -1.70
C SER A 165 -11.84 -13.19 -2.70
N LEU A 166 -12.31 -12.19 -3.47
CA LEU A 166 -11.48 -11.40 -4.38
C LEU A 166 -11.20 -10.00 -3.82
N VAL A 167 -11.82 -9.66 -2.69
CA VAL A 167 -11.83 -8.32 -2.09
C VAL A 167 -11.69 -8.40 -0.56
N ASP A 168 -11.13 -9.49 -0.05
CA ASP A 168 -10.93 -9.77 1.38
C ASP A 168 -9.86 -8.87 2.03
N ASP A 169 -9.04 -8.22 1.21
CA ASP A 169 -8.08 -7.21 1.63
C ASP A 169 -8.70 -5.81 1.82
N CYS A 170 -9.98 -5.64 1.46
CA CYS A 170 -10.72 -4.38 1.55
C CYS A 170 -11.40 -4.23 2.91
N TYR A 171 -11.13 -3.13 3.61
CA TYR A 171 -11.77 -2.83 4.89
C TYR A 171 -11.63 -1.35 5.27
N VAL A 172 -12.39 -0.95 6.28
CA VAL A 172 -12.31 0.37 6.90
C VAL A 172 -12.09 0.25 8.39
N LYS A 173 -11.14 1.04 8.91
CA LYS A 173 -10.97 1.26 10.35
C LYS A 173 -10.97 2.74 10.66
N VAL A 174 -11.17 3.08 11.93
CA VAL A 174 -11.16 4.45 12.44
C VAL A 174 -10.07 4.67 13.47
N PHE A 175 -9.65 5.91 13.61
CA PHE A 175 -8.84 6.40 14.73
C PHE A 175 -9.31 7.78 15.17
N THR A 176 -9.07 8.09 16.43
CA THR A 176 -9.35 9.39 17.04
C THR A 176 -8.36 9.62 18.19
N GLY A 177 -8.14 10.88 18.56
CA GLY A 177 -7.43 11.24 19.79
C GLY A 177 -8.34 11.40 21.01
N ASP A 178 -9.65 11.16 20.85
CA ASP A 178 -10.62 11.11 21.94
C ASP A 178 -10.71 9.68 22.52
N ASP A 179 -10.05 9.46 23.65
CA ASP A 179 -9.95 8.13 24.28
C ASP A 179 -11.33 7.58 24.69
N GLU A 180 -12.24 8.44 25.17
CA GLU A 180 -13.59 8.03 25.57
C GLU A 180 -14.36 7.51 24.35
N MET A 181 -14.29 8.24 23.24
CA MET A 181 -14.91 7.80 21.97
C MET A 181 -14.26 6.51 21.45
N ALA A 182 -12.93 6.37 21.55
CA ALA A 182 -12.24 5.17 21.09
C ALA A 182 -12.61 3.92 21.91
N ASP A 183 -12.81 4.08 23.22
CA ASP A 183 -13.15 2.99 24.15
C ASP A 183 -14.60 2.48 23.96
N ASP A 184 -15.51 3.34 23.52
CA ASP A 184 -16.92 2.97 23.26
C ASP A 184 -17.16 2.38 21.85
N LEU A 185 -16.14 2.39 20.99
CA LEU A 185 -16.22 1.76 19.66
C LEU A 185 -15.82 0.29 19.71
N GLU A 186 -16.41 -0.51 18.82
CA GLU A 186 -16.06 -1.92 18.71
C GLU A 186 -14.59 -2.09 18.28
N PRO A 187 -13.77 -2.85 19.03
CA PRO A 187 -12.33 -2.94 18.77
C PRO A 187 -11.94 -3.43 17.38
N GLN A 188 -12.82 -4.16 16.69
CA GLN A 188 -12.58 -4.61 15.31
C GLN A 188 -12.42 -3.45 14.32
N PHE A 189 -13.08 -2.32 14.58
CA PHE A 189 -13.04 -1.15 13.70
C PHE A 189 -11.99 -0.12 14.11
N VAL A 190 -11.39 -0.23 15.30
CA VAL A 190 -10.48 0.81 15.81
C VAL A 190 -9.01 0.49 15.44
N ILE A 191 -8.25 1.54 15.10
CA ILE A 191 -6.79 1.55 15.09
C ILE A 191 -6.35 2.11 16.45
N PRO A 192 -5.93 1.25 17.40
CA PRO A 192 -5.69 1.66 18.78
C PRO A 192 -4.34 2.38 18.92
N ILE A 193 -4.36 3.71 18.99
CA ILE A 193 -3.13 4.54 19.04
C ILE A 193 -2.23 4.14 20.21
N ASP A 194 -2.77 4.02 21.42
CA ASP A 194 -1.97 3.69 22.61
C ASP A 194 -1.38 2.26 22.60
N LYS A 195 -1.95 1.35 21.79
CA LYS A 195 -1.42 0.00 21.61
C LYS A 195 -0.33 -0.06 20.54
N LEU A 196 -0.42 0.80 19.52
CA LEU A 196 0.47 0.77 18.35
C LEU A 196 1.69 1.66 18.48
N PHE A 197 1.66 2.64 19.38
CA PHE A 197 2.71 3.65 19.53
C PHE A 197 3.24 3.72 20.97
N PRO A 198 4.56 3.93 21.16
CA PRO A 198 5.11 4.29 22.47
C PRO A 198 4.41 5.50 23.07
N ALA A 199 4.23 5.54 24.39
CA ALA A 199 3.41 6.54 25.10
C ALA A 199 3.68 8.00 24.71
N LYS A 200 4.95 8.38 24.49
CA LYS A 200 5.31 9.73 24.05
C LYS A 200 4.79 10.04 22.63
N GLN A 201 4.92 9.10 21.70
CA GLN A 201 4.42 9.24 20.34
C GLN A 201 2.88 9.21 20.33
N ALA A 202 2.27 8.30 21.08
CA ALA A 202 0.81 8.23 21.23
C ALA A 202 0.24 9.57 21.72
N ALA A 203 0.81 10.16 22.77
CA ALA A 203 0.39 11.48 23.27
C ALA A 203 0.53 12.60 22.22
N GLN A 204 1.60 12.59 21.43
CA GLN A 204 1.79 13.55 20.34
C GLN A 204 0.75 13.37 19.22
N LEU A 205 0.46 12.13 18.84
CA LEU A 205 -0.54 11.80 17.82
C LEU A 205 -1.94 12.19 18.28
N LYS A 206 -2.33 11.81 19.50
CA LYS A 206 -3.64 12.17 20.07
C LYS A 206 -3.81 13.68 20.19
N ALA A 207 -2.76 14.41 20.60
CA ALA A 207 -2.78 15.87 20.62
C ALA A 207 -2.93 16.49 19.21
N ALA A 208 -2.32 15.91 18.19
CA ALA A 208 -2.39 16.40 16.81
C ALA A 208 -3.74 16.08 16.13
N VAL A 209 -4.29 14.89 16.38
CA VAL A 209 -5.60 14.47 15.88
C VAL A 209 -6.73 15.19 16.64
N GLY A 210 -6.53 15.45 17.93
CA GLY A 210 -7.55 16.00 18.81
C GLY A 210 -8.76 15.08 18.89
N LYS A 211 -9.96 15.67 19.07
CA LYS A 211 -11.22 14.92 19.12
C LYS A 211 -11.80 14.56 17.75
N ALA A 212 -11.06 14.83 16.67
CA ALA A 212 -11.51 14.49 15.33
C ALA A 212 -11.53 12.97 15.14
N MET A 213 -12.48 12.48 14.36
CA MET A 213 -12.55 11.07 13.97
C MET A 213 -12.17 10.90 12.49
N TRP A 214 -11.31 9.93 12.21
CA TRP A 214 -10.76 9.69 10.88
C TRP A 214 -10.91 8.22 10.51
N GLN A 215 -11.20 7.97 9.24
CA GLN A 215 -11.30 6.64 8.65
C GLN A 215 -10.05 6.35 7.82
N ALA A 216 -9.36 5.25 8.09
CA ALA A 216 -8.39 4.64 7.19
C ALA A 216 -9.11 3.61 6.33
N ILE A 217 -9.21 3.89 5.03
CA ILE A 217 -9.98 3.11 4.07
C ILE A 217 -9.01 2.48 3.09
N HIS A 218 -9.10 1.16 2.94
CA HIS A 218 -8.29 0.42 1.99
C HIS A 218 -9.23 -0.27 0.99
N ILE A 219 -9.26 0.19 -0.25
CA ILE A 219 -10.08 -0.41 -1.31
C ILE A 219 -9.44 -1.75 -1.78
N PRO A 220 -10.15 -2.60 -2.55
CA PRO A 220 -9.59 -3.88 -2.95
C PRO A 220 -8.34 -3.73 -3.85
N THR A 221 -7.31 -4.54 -3.60
CA THR A 221 -6.08 -4.56 -4.41
C THR A 221 -6.41 -4.88 -5.87
N ILE A 222 -7.36 -5.80 -6.13
CA ILE A 222 -7.77 -6.14 -7.50
C ILE A 222 -8.34 -4.93 -8.25
N VAL A 223 -9.04 -4.03 -7.56
CA VAL A 223 -9.55 -2.77 -8.14
C VAL A 223 -8.39 -1.82 -8.41
N SER A 224 -7.47 -1.68 -7.45
CA SER A 224 -6.28 -0.83 -7.60
C SER A 224 -5.39 -1.25 -8.78
N ARG A 225 -5.23 -2.56 -8.99
CA ARG A 225 -4.46 -3.13 -10.10
C ARG A 225 -5.18 -3.02 -11.45
N THR A 226 -6.51 -3.06 -11.46
CA THR A 226 -7.33 -2.92 -12.68
C THR A 226 -7.44 -1.45 -13.12
N CYS A 227 -7.46 -0.53 -12.16
CA CYS A 227 -7.64 0.90 -12.38
C CYS A 227 -6.36 1.69 -12.06
N ASP A 228 -6.49 2.81 -11.33
CA ASP A 228 -5.41 3.72 -10.97
C ASP A 228 -5.59 4.28 -9.55
N GLY A 229 -4.64 5.09 -9.07
CA GLY A 229 -4.73 5.74 -7.76
C GLY A 229 -5.90 6.74 -7.64
N GLY A 230 -6.33 7.34 -8.75
CA GLY A 230 -7.49 8.24 -8.77
C GLY A 230 -8.79 7.54 -8.40
N THR A 231 -8.85 6.22 -8.54
CA THR A 231 -10.02 5.41 -8.19
C THR A 231 -10.25 5.35 -6.68
N THR A 232 -9.18 5.37 -5.86
CA THR A 232 -9.25 5.12 -4.42
C THR A 232 -10.21 6.05 -3.66
N SER A 233 -10.03 7.38 -3.79
CA SER A 233 -10.89 8.34 -3.10
C SER A 233 -12.33 8.34 -3.63
N ARG A 234 -12.51 8.03 -4.91
CA ARG A 234 -13.84 7.96 -5.54
C ARG A 234 -14.60 6.74 -5.04
N TRP A 235 -13.99 5.56 -5.12
CA TRP A 235 -14.56 4.31 -4.61
C TRP A 235 -14.94 4.45 -3.13
N SER A 236 -13.99 4.91 -2.31
CA SER A 236 -14.21 5.22 -0.90
C SER A 236 -15.46 6.09 -0.69
N ALA A 237 -15.55 7.23 -1.37
CA ALA A 237 -16.68 8.15 -1.19
C ALA A 237 -18.03 7.58 -1.62
N MET A 238 -18.07 6.70 -2.63
CA MET A 238 -19.32 6.07 -3.05
C MET A 238 -19.85 5.17 -1.94
N GLN A 239 -18.99 4.31 -1.39
CA GLN A 239 -19.40 3.36 -0.35
C GLN A 239 -19.67 4.06 0.99
N LEU A 240 -18.94 5.13 1.31
CA LEU A 240 -19.27 6.01 2.45
C LEU A 240 -20.67 6.61 2.31
N GLY A 241 -21.00 7.17 1.15
CA GLY A 241 -22.32 7.75 0.89
C GLY A 241 -23.45 6.74 1.07
N MET A 242 -23.29 5.54 0.49
CA MET A 242 -24.28 4.46 0.63
C MET A 242 -24.41 3.97 2.07
N SER A 243 -23.30 3.91 2.81
CA SER A 243 -23.30 3.46 4.21
C SER A 243 -23.95 4.48 5.14
N PHE A 244 -23.75 5.78 4.91
CA PHE A 244 -24.49 6.81 5.62
C PHE A 244 -25.99 6.73 5.33
N ILE A 245 -26.38 6.48 4.07
CA ILE A 245 -27.79 6.29 3.71
C ILE A 245 -28.39 5.10 4.46
N GLY A 246 -27.71 3.94 4.44
CA GLY A 246 -28.16 2.72 5.09
C GLY A 246 -28.23 2.84 6.61
N ALA A 247 -27.11 3.18 7.25
CA ALA A 247 -26.96 3.16 8.71
C ALA A 247 -27.72 4.29 9.42
N TYR A 248 -27.84 5.46 8.79
CA TYR A 248 -28.56 6.59 9.39
C TYR A 248 -29.97 6.74 8.85
N HIS A 249 -30.48 5.81 8.04
CA HIS A 249 -31.83 5.87 7.45
C HIS A 249 -32.12 7.23 6.80
N MET A 250 -31.24 7.63 5.89
CA MET A 250 -31.42 8.85 5.10
C MET A 250 -32.30 8.55 3.89
N CYS A 251 -32.85 9.58 3.26
CA CYS A 251 -33.42 9.39 1.93
C CYS A 251 -32.29 8.99 0.96
N ALA A 252 -32.53 7.96 0.14
CA ALA A 252 -31.56 7.46 -0.83
C ALA A 252 -31.44 8.40 -2.05
N GLY A 253 -30.85 9.58 -1.83
CA GLY A 253 -30.66 10.62 -2.84
C GLY A 253 -31.35 11.93 -2.50
N GLU A 254 -30.99 12.55 -1.37
CA GLU A 254 -31.47 13.88 -0.99
C GLU A 254 -30.34 14.94 -1.02
N ALA A 255 -30.68 16.21 -0.82
CA ALA A 255 -29.70 17.30 -0.87
C ALA A 255 -28.57 17.14 0.17
N ALA A 256 -28.84 16.54 1.33
CA ALA A 256 -27.81 16.27 2.34
C ALA A 256 -26.80 15.20 1.87
N THR A 257 -27.18 14.29 0.97
CA THR A 257 -26.26 13.31 0.37
C THR A 257 -25.12 14.00 -0.41
N ALA A 258 -25.38 15.16 -1.02
CA ALA A 258 -24.36 15.92 -1.74
C ALA A 258 -23.29 16.50 -0.79
N ASP A 259 -23.66 16.92 0.42
CA ASP A 259 -22.71 17.39 1.43
C ASP A 259 -21.78 16.26 1.88
N LEU A 260 -22.34 15.06 2.09
CA LEU A 260 -21.55 13.87 2.42
C LEU A 260 -20.57 13.52 1.29
N ALA A 261 -21.01 13.60 0.04
CA ALA A 261 -20.16 13.37 -1.12
C ALA A 261 -19.03 14.42 -1.22
N PHE A 262 -19.31 15.69 -0.95
CA PHE A 262 -18.30 16.75 -0.95
C PHE A 262 -17.29 16.58 0.20
N ALA A 263 -17.77 16.24 1.39
CA ALA A 263 -16.92 15.93 2.54
C ALA A 263 -15.97 14.76 2.24
N ALA A 264 -16.50 13.64 1.74
CA ALA A 264 -15.71 12.44 1.47
C ALA A 264 -14.74 12.55 0.28
N LYS A 265 -15.01 13.44 -0.69
CA LYS A 265 -14.21 13.56 -1.93
C LYS A 265 -13.25 14.75 -1.94
N HIS A 266 -13.46 15.75 -1.08
CA HIS A 266 -12.68 16.99 -1.11
C HIS A 266 -12.42 17.56 0.28
N ALA A 267 -13.45 17.90 1.06
CA ALA A 267 -13.26 18.72 2.26
C ALA A 267 -12.62 17.97 3.44
N GLY A 268 -12.85 16.66 3.54
CA GLY A 268 -12.35 15.81 4.63
C GLY A 268 -11.38 14.72 4.18
N VAL A 269 -10.95 14.71 2.91
CA VAL A 269 -10.10 13.64 2.36
C VAL A 269 -8.62 13.99 2.44
N ILE A 270 -7.80 13.04 2.86
CA ILE A 270 -6.33 13.08 2.73
C ILE A 270 -5.92 12.02 1.72
N GLN A 271 -5.41 12.50 0.59
CA GLN A 271 -4.83 11.68 -0.47
C GLN A 271 -3.39 11.28 -0.12
N MET A 272 -2.96 10.09 -0.52
CA MET A 272 -1.58 9.64 -0.31
C MET A 272 -0.61 10.42 -1.21
N ALA A 273 -1.10 10.88 -2.36
CA ALA A 273 -0.38 11.71 -3.31
C ALA A 273 -1.29 12.67 -4.06
N GLU A 274 -0.74 13.83 -4.44
CA GLU A 274 -1.40 14.82 -5.29
C GLU A 274 -1.30 14.46 -6.78
N ILE A 275 -2.16 15.08 -7.58
CA ILE A 275 -2.13 15.05 -9.05
C ILE A 275 -0.80 15.58 -9.61
N LEU A 276 -0.35 15.00 -10.73
CA LEU A 276 0.84 15.44 -11.45
C LEU A 276 0.57 16.37 -12.64
N PRO A 277 1.53 17.27 -12.99
CA PRO A 277 1.42 18.13 -14.16
C PRO A 277 1.30 17.36 -15.48
N ALA A 278 0.70 17.99 -16.49
CA ALA A 278 0.34 17.38 -17.78
C ALA A 278 1.48 16.60 -18.48
N ARG A 279 2.74 17.03 -18.38
CA ARG A 279 3.90 16.33 -18.99
C ARG A 279 4.07 14.90 -18.46
N ARG A 280 3.65 14.65 -17.22
CA ARG A 280 3.69 13.35 -16.53
C ARG A 280 2.33 13.08 -15.87
N ALA A 281 1.26 13.34 -16.63
CA ALA A 281 -0.11 13.35 -16.15
C ALA A 281 -0.47 12.05 -15.43
N ARG A 282 -0.85 12.19 -14.17
CA ARG A 282 -1.36 11.13 -13.31
C ARG A 282 -2.36 11.75 -12.34
N GLY A 283 -3.41 11.00 -12.04
CA GLY A 283 -4.33 11.37 -10.98
C GLY A 283 -3.63 11.31 -9.61
N PRO A 284 -4.39 11.60 -8.54
CA PRO A 284 -3.93 11.42 -7.17
C PRO A 284 -3.52 9.98 -6.85
N ASN A 285 -2.89 9.77 -5.68
CA ASN A 285 -2.47 8.45 -5.19
C ASN A 285 -1.47 7.70 -6.11
N GLU A 286 -0.71 8.41 -6.93
CA GLU A 286 0.36 7.86 -7.77
C GLU A 286 1.75 8.24 -7.23
N PRO A 287 2.82 7.44 -7.46
CA PRO A 287 4.06 7.55 -6.69
C PRO A 287 4.73 8.93 -6.80
N GLY A 288 4.63 9.56 -7.97
CA GLY A 288 5.29 10.85 -8.22
C GLY A 288 4.70 12.02 -7.43
N GLY A 289 3.49 11.88 -6.87
CA GLY A 289 2.84 12.90 -6.04
C GLY A 289 3.00 12.68 -4.54
N ILE A 290 3.66 11.59 -4.12
CA ILE A 290 3.92 11.30 -2.70
C ILE A 290 5.03 12.23 -2.20
N LYS A 291 4.74 12.97 -1.13
CA LYS A 291 5.73 13.80 -0.45
C LYS A 291 6.67 12.92 0.38
N PHE A 292 7.94 13.29 0.50
CA PHE A 292 8.92 12.51 1.28
C PHE A 292 8.51 12.32 2.75
N GLY A 293 7.93 13.34 3.37
CA GLY A 293 7.41 13.24 4.74
C GLY A 293 6.28 12.21 4.84
N HIS A 294 5.31 12.25 3.92
CA HIS A 294 4.22 11.26 3.89
C HIS A 294 4.76 9.84 3.69
N PHE A 295 5.71 9.64 2.78
CA PHE A 295 6.30 8.31 2.59
C PHE A 295 7.04 7.83 3.84
N ALA A 296 7.72 8.73 4.56
CA ALA A 296 8.34 8.39 5.84
C ALA A 296 7.29 7.99 6.88
N ASP A 297 6.17 8.71 6.99
CA ASP A 297 5.08 8.41 7.93
C ASP A 297 4.31 7.14 7.57
N MET A 298 4.27 6.74 6.29
CA MET A 298 3.73 5.44 5.86
C MET A 298 4.60 4.27 6.34
N VAL A 299 5.91 4.46 6.44
CA VAL A 299 6.85 3.43 6.92
C VAL A 299 6.81 3.38 8.45
N GLN A 300 6.50 2.21 9.00
CA GLN A 300 6.20 2.08 10.43
C GLN A 300 7.43 1.67 11.27
N THR A 301 8.65 2.03 10.86
CA THR A 301 9.89 1.60 11.56
C THR A 301 10.12 2.36 12.87
N ASP A 302 9.47 3.50 13.03
CA ASP A 302 9.62 4.42 14.16
C ASP A 302 8.78 4.08 15.39
N ARG A 303 7.85 3.12 15.27
CA ARG A 303 6.95 2.66 16.34
C ARG A 303 7.12 1.19 16.69
#